data_AF-A0A3D0H3G2-F1
#
_entry.id   AF-A0A3D0H3G2-F1
#
_cell.length_a   1.000
_cell.length_b   1.000
_cell.length_c   1.000
_cell.angle_alpha   90.00
_cell.angle_beta   90.00
_cell.angle_gamma   90.00
#
_symmetry.space_group_name_H-M   'P 1'
#
loop_
_entity.id
_entity.type
_entity.pdbx_description
1 polymer ?
#
loop_
_entity_poly.entity_id
_entity_poly.type
_entity_poly.pdbx_seq_one_letter_code
_entity_poly.pdbx_strand_id
1 'polypeptide(L)'
;ELWDASDISPMEAIEITPRELPGKERLFDEMLSLLRKDTERESDRWLREITRLRHGTPGLEKLARSDGERRPHAWVDWLESVAAEGDSKKLVSASKDALAGIPDGLSLRAMAADHLSNAALALKDHEAAMLGRWEAFRSDPCPRRLLDLWELAGLPADRQRWMKRAEGYSEQGGDPELPGPFVGGTGRTDDVPFLETGEGFNDAASNATTMCARLLVGDWEGALDKAKGEPPLGWSSGDNLQALVIPVLMSWFAGWPGAELGPNLTELLNQTFLRADEWEEKEPRTSARLRAALAAAIRLWRAPSDISKPLETVAKISLKRVNAIVEAQHRGAYDRAALLAAAVAEMQRSRGKAAEAEAVFTELLTRHNRKSAFKSEIKARRAAGVKS
;
A
#
# COMPACT_ATOMS: atom_id res chain seq x y z
N GLU A 1 22.06 -13.38 26.16
CA GLU A 1 20.80 -13.51 25.40
C GLU A 1 20.96 -14.75 24.54
N LEU A 2 20.32 -15.82 24.97
CA LEU A 2 20.41 -17.15 24.37
C LEU A 2 19.38 -17.21 23.23
N TRP A 3 19.86 -17.53 22.03
CA TRP A 3 19.15 -18.21 20.93
C TRP A 3 17.63 -18.30 21.10
N ASP A 4 16.90 -17.42 20.43
CA ASP A 4 15.47 -17.61 20.23
C ASP A 4 15.28 -18.79 19.28
N ALA A 5 14.90 -19.95 19.81
CA ALA A 5 14.77 -21.20 19.07
C ALA A 5 13.61 -21.17 18.05
N SER A 6 12.84 -20.07 18.01
CA SER A 6 11.75 -19.81 17.07
C SER A 6 12.22 -19.51 15.64
N ASP A 7 13.50 -19.18 15.44
CA ASP A 7 14.06 -18.85 14.12
C ASP A 7 14.77 -20.00 13.40
N ILE A 8 14.96 -21.17 14.04
CA ILE A 8 15.67 -22.29 13.41
C ILE A 8 14.74 -23.03 12.45
N SER A 9 15.03 -22.91 11.15
CA SER A 9 14.33 -23.67 10.12
C SER A 9 14.87 -25.13 10.07
N PRO A 10 14.00 -26.16 10.01
CA PRO A 10 14.42 -27.54 9.76
C PRO A 10 15.36 -27.70 8.56
N MET A 11 15.22 -26.88 7.52
CA MET A 11 16.13 -26.77 6.37
C MET A 11 17.51 -26.31 6.81
N GLU A 12 17.62 -25.23 7.60
CA GLU A 12 18.90 -24.75 8.10
C GLU A 12 19.61 -25.85 8.91
N ALA A 13 18.89 -26.57 9.76
CA ALA A 13 19.44 -27.69 10.53
C ALA A 13 19.91 -28.86 9.65
N ILE A 14 19.25 -29.12 8.52
CA ILE A 14 19.60 -30.19 7.59
C ILE A 14 20.76 -29.78 6.66
N GLU A 15 20.77 -28.53 6.18
CA GLU A 15 21.81 -27.99 5.29
C GLU A 15 23.17 -27.87 5.99
N ILE A 16 23.18 -27.55 7.28
CA ILE A 16 24.42 -27.53 8.09
C ILE A 16 24.91 -28.94 8.48
N THR A 17 24.16 -30.01 8.17
CA THR A 17 24.56 -31.37 8.53
C THR A 17 25.41 -32.00 7.42
N PRO A 18 26.73 -32.22 7.63
CA PRO A 18 27.66 -32.66 6.59
C PRO A 18 27.54 -34.14 6.19
N ARG A 19 26.56 -34.89 6.72
CA ARG A 19 26.31 -36.31 6.43
C ARG A 19 24.82 -36.54 6.20
N GLU A 20 24.47 -37.40 5.26
CA GLU A 20 23.10 -37.90 5.11
C GLU A 20 22.63 -38.50 6.44
N LEU A 21 21.51 -38.01 6.98
CA LEU A 21 20.90 -38.53 8.21
C LEU A 21 20.39 -39.96 7.96
N PRO A 22 20.94 -41.01 8.61
CA PRO A 22 20.41 -42.35 8.47
C PRO A 22 18.96 -42.40 9.00
N GLY A 23 18.03 -42.94 8.21
CA GLY A 23 16.61 -43.00 8.59
C GLY A 23 15.86 -41.66 8.47
N LYS A 24 16.44 -40.64 7.81
CA LYS A 24 15.81 -39.32 7.54
C LYS A 24 14.37 -39.43 7.06
N GLU A 25 14.12 -40.33 6.12
CA GLU A 25 12.78 -40.59 5.57
C GLU A 25 11.78 -40.98 6.68
N ARG A 26 12.13 -41.96 7.50
CA ARG A 26 11.29 -42.41 8.61
C ARG A 26 11.07 -41.30 9.65
N LEU A 27 12.12 -40.54 9.97
CA LEU A 27 12.02 -39.39 10.85
C LEU A 27 11.02 -38.36 10.33
N PHE A 28 11.08 -38.03 9.03
CA PHE A 28 10.12 -37.13 8.40
C PHE A 28 8.69 -37.68 8.46
N ASP A 29 8.47 -38.97 8.23
CA ASP A 29 7.13 -39.56 8.32
C ASP A 29 6.56 -39.47 9.75
N GLU A 30 7.40 -39.73 10.77
CA GLU A 30 7.03 -39.59 12.18
C GLU A 30 6.74 -38.12 12.55
N MET A 31 7.58 -37.18 12.11
CA MET A 31 7.37 -35.75 12.33
C MET A 31 6.10 -35.23 11.65
N LEU A 32 5.86 -35.60 10.38
CA LEU A 32 4.63 -35.22 9.66
C LEU A 32 3.37 -35.74 10.37
N SER A 33 3.44 -36.94 10.96
CA SER A 33 2.32 -37.51 11.74
C SER A 33 2.04 -36.73 13.03
N LEU A 34 3.08 -36.25 13.70
CA LEU A 34 2.98 -35.43 14.92
C LEU A 34 2.45 -34.02 14.59
N LEU A 35 3.10 -33.33 13.65
CA LEU A 35 2.80 -31.94 13.31
C LEU A 35 1.38 -31.74 12.74
N ARG A 36 0.83 -32.73 12.02
CA ARG A 36 -0.56 -32.69 11.53
C ARG A 36 -1.60 -32.56 12.64
N LYS A 37 -1.28 -33.04 13.84
CA LYS A 37 -2.20 -33.04 15.00
C LYS A 37 -2.07 -31.77 15.85
N ASP A 38 -1.01 -31.00 15.62
CA ASP A 38 -0.71 -29.80 16.37
C ASP A 38 -1.52 -28.60 15.85
N THR A 39 -1.75 -27.65 16.76
CA THR A 39 -2.48 -26.40 16.55
C THR A 39 -1.60 -25.16 16.72
N GLU A 40 -0.32 -25.31 17.03
CA GLU A 40 0.64 -24.20 17.10
C GLU A 40 1.10 -23.72 15.70
N ARG A 41 1.39 -22.42 15.58
CA ARG A 41 1.74 -21.76 14.29
C ARG A 41 3.08 -22.27 13.76
N GLU A 42 4.05 -22.41 14.65
CA GLU A 42 5.38 -22.93 14.38
C GLU A 42 5.30 -24.37 13.83
N SER A 43 4.40 -25.18 14.38
CA SER A 43 4.14 -26.54 13.92
C SER A 43 3.53 -26.59 12.52
N ASP A 44 2.72 -25.62 12.12
CA ASP A 44 2.26 -25.48 10.72
C ASP A 44 3.41 -25.18 9.76
N ARG A 45 4.26 -24.21 10.12
CA ARG A 45 5.44 -23.85 9.30
C ARG A 45 6.33 -25.08 9.08
N TRP A 46 6.65 -25.83 10.13
CA TRP A 46 7.45 -27.06 10.02
C TRP A 46 6.74 -28.17 9.25
N LEU A 47 5.42 -28.31 9.39
CA LEU A 47 4.65 -29.29 8.62
C LEU A 47 4.81 -29.06 7.11
N ARG A 48 4.67 -27.81 6.67
CA ARG A 48 4.80 -27.45 5.25
C ARG A 48 6.22 -27.64 4.74
N GLU A 49 7.21 -27.21 5.52
CA GLU A 49 8.63 -27.33 5.17
C GLU A 49 9.07 -28.79 5.04
N ILE A 50 8.71 -29.64 6.01
CA ILE A 50 9.02 -31.08 5.96
C ILE A 50 8.23 -31.75 4.83
N THR A 51 7.00 -31.31 4.55
CA THR A 51 6.23 -31.82 3.40
C THR A 51 6.95 -31.51 2.08
N ARG A 52 7.45 -30.29 1.90
CA ARG A 52 8.26 -29.90 0.74
C ARG A 52 9.52 -30.76 0.63
N LEU A 53 10.25 -30.94 1.72
CA LEU A 53 11.48 -31.74 1.77
C LEU A 53 11.27 -33.22 1.45
N ARG A 54 10.20 -33.82 1.98
CA ARG A 54 9.93 -35.25 1.88
C ARG A 54 9.23 -35.64 0.58
N HIS A 55 8.33 -34.79 0.09
CA HIS A 55 7.39 -35.13 -0.98
C HIS A 55 7.40 -34.14 -2.15
N GLY A 56 8.21 -33.07 -2.10
CA GLY A 56 8.33 -32.07 -3.16
C GLY A 56 7.04 -31.29 -3.44
N THR A 57 6.96 -30.68 -4.63
CA THR A 57 5.77 -29.98 -5.13
C THR A 57 4.49 -30.81 -5.01
N PRO A 58 4.45 -32.12 -5.37
CA PRO A 58 3.24 -32.94 -5.24
C PRO A 58 2.76 -33.12 -3.78
N GLY A 59 3.69 -33.13 -2.82
CA GLY A 59 3.36 -33.18 -1.40
C GLY A 59 2.64 -31.91 -0.93
N LEU A 60 3.14 -30.75 -1.33
CA LEU A 60 2.54 -29.45 -1.02
C LEU A 60 1.17 -29.31 -1.69
N GLU A 61 1.02 -29.74 -2.95
CA GLU A 61 -0.27 -29.79 -3.63
C GLU A 61 -1.30 -30.59 -2.82
N LYS A 62 -0.92 -31.80 -2.41
CA LYS A 62 -1.80 -32.68 -1.63
C LYS A 62 -2.18 -32.03 -0.30
N LEU A 63 -1.20 -31.42 0.39
CA LEU A 63 -1.45 -30.73 1.66
C LEU A 63 -2.45 -29.58 1.47
N ALA A 64 -2.20 -28.70 0.51
CA ALA A 64 -3.03 -27.55 0.18
C ALA A 64 -4.47 -27.96 -0.15
N ARG A 65 -4.67 -28.95 -1.03
CA ARG A 65 -6.01 -29.44 -1.39
C ARG A 65 -6.74 -30.14 -0.24
N SER A 66 -6.02 -30.75 0.69
CA SER A 66 -6.62 -31.55 1.77
C SER A 66 -6.94 -30.76 3.04
N ASP A 67 -6.16 -29.72 3.35
CA ASP A 67 -6.24 -29.00 4.64
C ASP A 67 -6.03 -27.49 4.47
N GLY A 68 -6.00 -26.98 3.23
CA GLY A 68 -5.66 -25.58 2.94
C GLY A 68 -6.73 -24.56 3.33
N GLU A 69 -7.96 -24.99 3.63
CA GLU A 69 -8.96 -24.13 4.28
C GLU A 69 -8.51 -23.75 5.70
N ARG A 70 -7.92 -24.70 6.43
CA ARG A 70 -7.35 -24.48 7.77
C ARG A 70 -5.93 -23.96 7.73
N ARG A 71 -5.18 -24.23 6.65
CA ARG A 71 -3.75 -23.90 6.49
C ARG A 71 -3.50 -23.16 5.17
N PRO A 72 -3.93 -21.90 5.03
CA PRO A 72 -3.85 -21.20 3.75
C PRO A 72 -2.42 -21.05 3.20
N HIS A 73 -1.39 -21.00 4.04
CA HIS A 73 0.01 -20.99 3.60
C HIS A 73 0.42 -22.23 2.82
N ALA A 74 -0.26 -23.37 2.99
CA ALA A 74 0.02 -24.55 2.18
C ALA A 74 -0.25 -24.29 0.68
N TRP A 75 -1.26 -23.47 0.36
CA TRP A 75 -1.51 -23.02 -1.00
C TRP A 75 -0.36 -22.13 -1.50
N VAL A 76 0.07 -21.16 -0.70
CA VAL A 76 1.16 -20.24 -1.07
C VAL A 76 2.46 -21.00 -1.32
N ASP A 77 2.86 -21.87 -0.39
CA ASP A 77 4.05 -22.71 -0.53
C ASP A 77 4.02 -23.60 -1.78
N TRP A 78 2.85 -24.13 -2.12
CA TRP A 78 2.67 -24.92 -3.33
C TRP A 78 2.84 -24.04 -4.57
N LEU A 79 2.26 -22.84 -4.61
CA LEU A 79 2.41 -21.90 -5.72
C LEU A 79 3.86 -21.45 -5.92
N GLU A 80 4.58 -21.15 -4.84
CA GLU A 80 6.01 -20.82 -4.90
C GLU A 80 6.83 -21.98 -5.49
N SER A 81 6.52 -23.23 -5.05
CA SER A 81 7.16 -24.44 -5.58
C SER A 81 6.88 -24.63 -7.07
N VAL A 82 5.64 -24.42 -7.53
CA VAL A 82 5.26 -24.50 -8.94
C VAL A 82 5.89 -23.36 -9.75
N ALA A 83 5.97 -22.15 -9.18
CA ALA A 83 6.60 -21.00 -9.83
C ALA A 83 8.10 -21.23 -10.06
N ALA A 84 8.79 -21.88 -9.13
CA ALA A 84 10.19 -22.26 -9.26
C ALA A 84 10.45 -23.26 -10.42
N GLU A 85 9.45 -24.05 -10.83
CA GLU A 85 9.55 -24.94 -11.99
C GLU A 85 9.51 -24.18 -13.34
N GLY A 86 9.08 -22.92 -13.34
CA GLY A 86 9.04 -22.06 -14.54
C GLY A 86 7.94 -22.39 -15.56
N ASP A 87 7.03 -23.33 -15.25
CA ASP A 87 5.91 -23.69 -16.12
C ASP A 87 4.70 -22.77 -15.87
N SER A 88 4.56 -21.73 -16.68
CA SER A 88 3.46 -20.77 -16.54
C SER A 88 2.08 -21.38 -16.71
N LYS A 89 1.90 -22.47 -17.48
CA LYS A 89 0.59 -23.11 -17.65
C LYS A 89 0.17 -23.84 -16.37
N LYS A 90 1.11 -24.57 -15.77
CA LYS A 90 0.87 -25.19 -14.46
C LYS A 90 0.60 -24.14 -13.40
N LEU A 91 1.37 -23.04 -13.39
CA LEU A 91 1.18 -21.98 -12.41
C LEU A 91 -0.20 -21.32 -12.55
N VAL A 92 -0.70 -21.05 -13.76
CA VAL A 92 -2.09 -20.57 -13.94
C VAL A 92 -3.12 -21.54 -13.36
N SER A 93 -2.96 -22.84 -13.61
CA SER A 93 -3.88 -23.86 -13.07
C SER A 93 -3.83 -23.90 -11.53
N ALA A 94 -2.62 -23.96 -10.97
CA ALA A 94 -2.42 -24.00 -9.53
C ALA A 94 -2.94 -22.72 -8.84
N SER A 95 -2.72 -21.55 -9.44
CA SER A 95 -3.24 -20.28 -8.91
C SER A 95 -4.77 -20.24 -8.90
N LYS A 96 -5.43 -20.77 -9.95
CA LYS A 96 -6.90 -20.89 -9.95
C LYS A 96 -7.40 -21.81 -8.85
N ASP A 97 -6.72 -22.94 -8.61
CA ASP A 97 -7.07 -23.87 -7.54
C ASP A 97 -6.85 -23.24 -6.16
N ALA A 98 -5.74 -22.52 -5.97
CA ALA A 98 -5.48 -21.76 -4.75
C ALA A 98 -6.54 -20.67 -4.51
N LEU A 99 -6.93 -19.93 -5.54
CA LEU A 99 -8.04 -18.97 -5.46
C LEU A 99 -9.40 -19.66 -5.22
N ALA A 100 -9.56 -20.93 -5.57
CA ALA A 100 -10.77 -21.67 -5.20
C ALA A 100 -10.72 -22.23 -3.76
N GLY A 101 -9.53 -22.33 -3.15
CA GLY A 101 -9.31 -22.95 -1.85
C GLY A 101 -8.96 -22.00 -0.71
N ILE A 102 -8.44 -20.81 -1.01
CA ILE A 102 -8.14 -19.77 -0.01
C ILE A 102 -9.41 -18.95 0.23
N PRO A 103 -9.84 -18.73 1.47
CA PRO A 103 -11.02 -17.93 1.76
C PRO A 103 -11.06 -16.55 1.11
N ASP A 104 -12.26 -16.10 0.75
CA ASP A 104 -12.44 -14.76 0.21
C ASP A 104 -12.12 -13.68 1.26
N GLY A 105 -11.54 -12.56 0.81
CA GLY A 105 -11.10 -11.46 1.68
C GLY A 105 -9.80 -11.71 2.44
N LEU A 106 -9.28 -12.94 2.53
CA LEU A 106 -8.02 -13.24 3.23
C LEU A 106 -6.82 -12.68 2.45
N SER A 107 -5.92 -11.94 3.12
CA SER A 107 -4.77 -11.28 2.47
C SER A 107 -3.86 -12.23 1.68
N LEU A 108 -3.69 -13.47 2.13
CA LEU A 108 -2.91 -14.51 1.42
C LEU A 108 -3.45 -14.82 0.02
N ARG A 109 -4.75 -14.60 -0.21
CA ARG A 109 -5.38 -14.75 -1.53
C ARG A 109 -4.75 -13.81 -2.57
N ALA A 110 -4.24 -12.67 -2.12
CA ALA A 110 -3.59 -11.70 -2.99
C ALA A 110 -2.28 -12.23 -3.58
N MET A 111 -1.55 -13.09 -2.86
CA MET A 111 -0.35 -13.76 -3.38
C MET A 111 -0.70 -14.75 -4.50
N ALA A 112 -1.76 -15.54 -4.30
CA ALA A 112 -2.24 -16.46 -5.33
C ALA A 112 -2.68 -15.72 -6.60
N ALA A 113 -3.32 -14.57 -6.43
CA ALA A 113 -3.74 -13.69 -7.50
C ALA A 113 -2.56 -13.02 -8.25
N ASP A 114 -1.48 -12.65 -7.53
CA ASP A 114 -0.25 -12.16 -8.16
C ASP A 114 0.41 -13.25 -9.02
N HIS A 115 0.49 -14.48 -8.53
CA HIS A 115 1.00 -15.61 -9.31
C HIS A 115 0.15 -15.86 -10.56
N LEU A 116 -1.19 -15.82 -10.45
CA LEU A 116 -2.09 -15.92 -11.60
C LEU A 116 -1.75 -14.84 -12.63
N SER A 117 -1.64 -13.59 -12.19
CA SER A 117 -1.40 -12.47 -13.09
C SER A 117 -0.06 -12.58 -13.81
N ASN A 118 1.01 -12.87 -13.07
CA ASN A 118 2.36 -13.00 -13.63
C ASN A 118 2.45 -14.18 -14.61
N ALA A 119 1.83 -15.32 -14.29
CA ALA A 119 1.79 -16.48 -15.17
C ALA A 119 0.97 -16.21 -16.43
N ALA A 120 -0.19 -15.55 -16.29
CA ALA A 120 -1.03 -15.16 -17.41
C ALA A 120 -0.31 -14.17 -18.35
N LEU A 121 0.45 -13.22 -17.81
CA LEU A 121 1.30 -12.32 -18.58
C LEU A 121 2.36 -13.07 -19.40
N ALA A 122 3.03 -14.06 -18.82
CA ALA A 122 3.99 -14.91 -19.53
C ALA A 122 3.33 -15.67 -20.69
N LEU A 123 2.05 -16.01 -20.56
CA LEU A 123 1.24 -16.66 -21.60
C LEU A 123 0.54 -15.68 -22.55
N LYS A 124 0.73 -14.36 -22.36
CA LYS A 124 0.04 -13.29 -23.11
C LYS A 124 -1.49 -13.31 -22.97
N ASP A 125 -1.99 -13.85 -21.88
CA ASP A 125 -3.41 -13.83 -21.50
C ASP A 125 -3.69 -12.57 -20.67
N HIS A 126 -3.98 -11.47 -21.35
CA HIS A 126 -4.19 -10.17 -20.69
C HIS A 126 -5.47 -10.14 -19.83
N GLU A 127 -6.50 -10.89 -20.22
CA GLU A 127 -7.75 -10.97 -19.48
C GLU A 127 -7.55 -11.66 -18.13
N ALA A 128 -6.92 -12.85 -18.13
CA ALA A 128 -6.58 -13.53 -16.87
C ALA A 128 -5.57 -12.73 -16.04
N ALA A 129 -4.66 -11.99 -16.68
CA ALA A 129 -3.74 -11.11 -15.99
C ALA A 129 -4.45 -9.97 -15.24
N MET A 130 -5.42 -9.32 -15.89
CA MET A 130 -6.24 -8.26 -15.28
C MET A 130 -7.11 -8.80 -14.16
N LEU A 131 -7.74 -9.96 -14.35
CA LEU A 131 -8.51 -10.64 -13.31
C LEU A 131 -7.64 -10.94 -12.08
N GLY A 132 -6.42 -11.46 -12.30
CA GLY A 132 -5.44 -11.68 -11.25
C GLY A 132 -5.10 -10.37 -10.52
N ARG A 133 -4.80 -9.27 -11.21
CA ARG A 133 -4.49 -7.99 -10.54
C ARG A 133 -5.67 -7.42 -9.76
N TRP A 134 -6.89 -7.57 -10.28
CA TRP A 134 -8.09 -7.13 -9.59
C TRP A 134 -8.28 -7.89 -8.28
N GLU A 135 -8.18 -9.20 -8.38
CA GLU A 135 -8.30 -10.10 -7.23
C GLU A 135 -7.22 -9.81 -6.18
N ALA A 136 -5.99 -9.57 -6.63
CA ALA A 136 -4.88 -9.26 -5.75
C ALA A 136 -5.13 -7.95 -4.97
N PHE A 137 -5.54 -6.90 -5.68
CA PHE A 137 -5.92 -5.64 -5.04
C PHE A 137 -7.09 -5.80 -4.07
N ARG A 138 -8.10 -6.58 -4.42
CA ARG A 138 -9.29 -6.75 -3.58
C ARG A 138 -8.99 -7.48 -2.28
N SER A 139 -8.14 -8.52 -2.33
CA SER A 139 -7.79 -9.30 -1.14
C SER A 139 -6.79 -8.60 -0.21
N ASP A 140 -5.98 -7.70 -0.74
CA ASP A 140 -4.98 -6.95 0.03
C ASP A 140 -4.80 -5.54 -0.54
N PRO A 141 -5.73 -4.60 -0.28
CA PRO A 141 -5.75 -3.34 -1.02
C PRO A 141 -4.66 -2.37 -0.57
N CYS A 142 -3.64 -2.21 -1.42
CA CYS A 142 -2.49 -1.37 -1.14
C CYS A 142 -2.03 -0.57 -2.39
N PRO A 143 -1.35 0.59 -2.23
CA PRO A 143 -0.83 1.39 -3.34
C PRO A 143 -0.09 0.61 -4.44
N ARG A 144 0.80 -0.33 -4.15
CA ARG A 144 1.51 -1.16 -5.14
C ARG A 144 0.53 -1.94 -6.00
N ARG A 145 -0.44 -2.64 -5.39
CA ARG A 145 -1.42 -3.44 -6.15
C ARG A 145 -2.39 -2.57 -6.95
N LEU A 146 -2.74 -1.38 -6.44
CA LEU A 146 -3.47 -0.38 -7.21
C LEU A 146 -2.67 0.08 -8.45
N LEU A 147 -1.36 0.27 -8.30
CA LEU A 147 -0.48 0.65 -9.41
C LEU A 147 -0.27 -0.51 -10.39
N ASP A 148 -0.18 -1.75 -9.91
CA ASP A 148 -0.12 -2.94 -10.76
C ASP A 148 -1.36 -3.01 -11.68
N LEU A 149 -2.55 -2.72 -11.13
CA LEU A 149 -3.80 -2.58 -11.90
C LEU A 149 -3.73 -1.43 -12.92
N TRP A 150 -3.32 -0.24 -12.48
CA TRP A 150 -3.24 0.96 -13.33
C TRP A 150 -2.28 0.79 -14.51
N GLU A 151 -1.12 0.18 -14.25
CA GLU A 151 -0.09 -0.04 -15.26
C GLU A 151 -0.54 -1.09 -16.27
N LEU A 152 -1.11 -2.21 -15.80
CA LEU A 152 -1.57 -3.30 -16.67
C LEU A 152 -2.76 -2.91 -17.56
N ALA A 153 -3.67 -2.07 -17.06
CA ALA A 153 -4.80 -1.57 -17.83
C ALA A 153 -4.35 -0.82 -19.11
N GLY A 154 -3.18 -0.16 -19.07
CA GLY A 154 -2.52 0.43 -20.23
C GLY A 154 -3.22 1.64 -20.86
N LEU A 155 -4.41 1.44 -21.42
CA LEU A 155 -5.21 2.46 -22.10
C LEU A 155 -5.89 3.41 -21.09
N PRO A 156 -6.01 4.72 -21.41
CA PRO A 156 -6.64 5.69 -20.50
C PRO A 156 -8.07 5.33 -20.08
N ALA A 157 -8.89 4.78 -20.99
CA ALA A 157 -10.27 4.40 -20.69
C ALA A 157 -10.34 3.21 -19.71
N ASP A 158 -9.49 2.21 -19.89
CA ASP A 158 -9.42 1.04 -19.01
C ASP A 158 -8.89 1.43 -17.63
N ARG A 159 -7.84 2.25 -17.60
CA ARG A 159 -7.34 2.87 -16.36
C ARG A 159 -8.44 3.57 -15.58
N GLN A 160 -9.24 4.40 -16.26
CA GLN A 160 -10.35 5.08 -15.62
C GLN A 160 -11.42 4.11 -15.09
N ARG A 161 -11.76 3.08 -15.87
CA ARG A 161 -12.72 2.04 -15.46
C ARG A 161 -12.25 1.30 -14.20
N TRP A 162 -10.99 0.84 -14.18
CA TRP A 162 -10.44 0.06 -13.07
C TRP A 162 -10.24 0.89 -11.81
N MET A 163 -9.79 2.13 -11.92
CA MET A 163 -9.64 2.98 -10.73
C MET A 163 -10.99 3.43 -10.15
N LYS A 164 -12.02 3.68 -10.99
CA LYS A 164 -13.40 3.89 -10.50
C LYS A 164 -13.93 2.64 -9.77
N ARG A 165 -13.59 1.46 -10.27
CA ARG A 165 -13.95 0.19 -9.63
C ARG A 165 -13.24 0.03 -8.28
N ALA A 166 -11.94 0.32 -8.22
CA ALA A 166 -11.16 0.27 -6.98
C ALA A 166 -11.68 1.28 -5.93
N GLU A 167 -12.05 2.48 -6.38
CA GLU A 167 -12.72 3.47 -5.55
C GLU A 167 -14.07 2.95 -5.01
N GLY A 168 -14.94 2.43 -5.88
CA GLY A 168 -16.26 1.92 -5.49
C GLY A 168 -16.19 0.71 -4.53
N TYR A 169 -15.22 -0.19 -4.73
CA TYR A 169 -14.98 -1.32 -3.81
C TYR A 169 -14.73 -0.85 -2.38
N SER A 170 -13.95 0.22 -2.24
CA SER A 170 -13.60 0.77 -0.93
C SER A 170 -14.77 1.47 -0.24
N GLU A 171 -15.80 1.88 -0.99
CA GLU A 171 -16.98 2.56 -0.44
C GLU A 171 -18.16 1.62 -0.17
N GLN A 172 -18.30 0.54 -0.94
CA GLN A 172 -19.53 -0.27 -0.96
C GLN A 172 -19.30 -1.73 -0.57
N GLY A 173 -18.05 -2.18 -0.47
CA GLY A 173 -17.73 -3.61 -0.60
C GLY A 173 -18.04 -4.07 -2.03
N GLY A 174 -17.29 -5.05 -2.54
CA GLY A 174 -17.54 -5.57 -3.89
C GLY A 174 -17.43 -7.08 -3.91
N ASP A 175 -18.30 -7.69 -4.70
CA ASP A 175 -18.34 -9.13 -4.85
C ASP A 175 -17.06 -9.65 -5.55
N PRO A 176 -16.54 -10.81 -5.10
CA PRO A 176 -15.41 -11.46 -5.76
C PRO A 176 -15.78 -11.88 -7.19
N GLU A 177 -14.89 -11.60 -8.15
CA GLU A 177 -15.05 -12.17 -9.51
C GLU A 177 -14.60 -13.63 -9.57
N LEU A 178 -13.65 -14.00 -8.70
CA LEU A 178 -13.24 -15.37 -8.48
C LEU A 178 -13.74 -15.80 -7.10
N PRO A 179 -14.74 -16.70 -7.01
CA PRO A 179 -15.27 -17.12 -5.72
C PRO A 179 -14.21 -17.93 -4.96
N GLY A 180 -14.10 -17.65 -3.66
CA GLY A 180 -13.40 -18.50 -2.69
C GLY A 180 -14.41 -19.19 -1.75
N PRO A 181 -13.96 -20.11 -0.90
CA PRO A 181 -14.81 -20.64 0.16
C PRO A 181 -15.17 -19.49 1.11
N PHE A 182 -16.45 -19.44 1.50
CA PHE A 182 -16.91 -18.52 2.52
C PHE A 182 -16.54 -19.09 3.88
N VAL A 183 -15.81 -18.33 4.70
CA VAL A 183 -15.61 -18.73 6.10
C VAL A 183 -16.91 -18.45 6.84
N GLY A 184 -17.65 -19.50 7.19
CA GLY A 184 -18.80 -19.36 8.08
C GLY A 184 -18.32 -18.91 9.46
N GLY A 185 -18.81 -17.77 9.94
CA GLY A 185 -18.34 -17.20 11.21
C GLY A 185 -18.49 -15.69 11.28
N THR A 186 -17.83 -15.07 12.25
CA THR A 186 -17.84 -13.60 12.45
C THR A 186 -16.90 -12.85 11.49
N GLY A 187 -16.19 -13.55 10.60
CA GLY A 187 -15.20 -12.97 9.71
C GLY A 187 -13.90 -12.60 10.43
N ARG A 188 -13.56 -13.32 11.51
CA ARG A 188 -12.40 -13.01 12.36
C ARG A 188 -11.22 -13.92 12.03
N THR A 189 -10.01 -13.45 12.30
CA THR A 189 -8.77 -14.24 12.23
C THR A 189 -8.84 -15.57 12.99
N ASP A 190 -9.68 -15.64 14.03
CA ASP A 190 -9.90 -16.85 14.83
C ASP A 190 -10.62 -17.98 14.06
N ASP A 191 -11.30 -17.63 12.97
CA ASP A 191 -12.02 -18.57 12.10
C ASP A 191 -11.06 -19.32 11.13
N VAL A 192 -9.82 -18.83 10.98
CA VAL A 192 -8.75 -19.46 10.17
C VAL A 192 -7.53 -19.71 11.05
N PRO A 193 -7.34 -20.94 11.54
CA PRO A 193 -6.17 -21.28 12.34
C PRO A 193 -4.85 -21.01 11.60
N PHE A 194 -3.77 -20.82 12.35
CA PHE A 194 -2.39 -20.69 11.82
C PHE A 194 -2.04 -19.41 11.03
N LEU A 195 -2.93 -18.42 10.94
CA LEU A 195 -2.56 -17.11 10.37
C LEU A 195 -1.38 -16.48 11.13
N GLU A 196 -0.44 -15.92 10.38
CA GLU A 196 0.71 -15.21 10.92
C GLU A 196 0.33 -13.79 11.37
N THR A 197 1.19 -13.16 12.18
CA THR A 197 0.93 -11.81 12.68
C THR A 197 0.87 -10.80 11.53
N GLY A 198 -0.24 -10.08 11.40
CA GLY A 198 -0.46 -9.10 10.34
C GLY A 198 -1.28 -9.64 9.16
N GLU A 199 -1.56 -10.95 9.13
CA GLU A 199 -2.49 -11.54 8.19
C GLU A 199 -3.92 -11.47 8.69
N GLY A 200 -4.86 -11.31 7.77
CA GLY A 200 -6.26 -11.21 8.13
C GLY A 200 -7.15 -10.97 6.93
N PHE A 201 -8.44 -10.78 7.22
CA PHE A 201 -9.45 -10.44 6.25
C PHE A 201 -9.46 -8.94 6.00
N ASN A 202 -9.43 -8.54 4.74
CA ASN A 202 -9.57 -7.17 4.30
C ASN A 202 -10.94 -6.98 3.66
N ASP A 203 -11.79 -6.19 4.31
CA ASP A 203 -13.13 -5.89 3.82
C ASP A 203 -13.17 -4.65 2.91
N ALA A 204 -12.14 -3.81 2.98
CA ALA A 204 -12.03 -2.57 2.21
C ALA A 204 -10.58 -2.08 2.11
N ALA A 205 -10.32 -1.19 1.14
CA ALA A 205 -9.04 -0.49 1.07
C ALA A 205 -8.94 0.62 2.12
N SER A 206 -7.70 0.98 2.48
CA SER A 206 -7.48 2.15 3.31
C SER A 206 -8.00 3.42 2.63
N ASN A 207 -8.32 4.41 3.45
CA ASN A 207 -8.74 5.74 3.02
C ASN A 207 -7.70 6.38 2.07
N ALA A 208 -6.40 6.18 2.34
CA ALA A 208 -5.32 6.67 1.49
C ALA A 208 -5.28 5.98 0.12
N THR A 209 -5.37 4.64 0.09
CA THR A 209 -5.41 3.86 -1.17
C THR A 209 -6.62 4.26 -2.02
N THR A 210 -7.78 4.47 -1.38
CA THR A 210 -9.00 4.96 -2.04
C THR A 210 -8.78 6.33 -2.68
N MET A 211 -8.13 7.26 -1.97
CA MET A 211 -7.81 8.58 -2.52
C MET A 211 -6.77 8.53 -3.64
N CYS A 212 -5.80 7.61 -3.59
CA CYS A 212 -4.91 7.37 -4.73
C CYS A 212 -5.72 6.98 -5.98
N ALA A 213 -6.66 6.03 -5.87
CA ALA A 213 -7.50 5.63 -7.00
C ALA A 213 -8.32 6.80 -7.56
N ARG A 214 -8.93 7.60 -6.66
CA ARG A 214 -9.69 8.80 -7.03
C ARG A 214 -8.86 9.87 -7.74
N LEU A 215 -7.66 10.15 -7.25
CA LEU A 215 -6.74 11.10 -7.90
C LEU A 215 -6.26 10.57 -9.27
N LEU A 216 -6.03 9.27 -9.40
CA LEU A 216 -5.64 8.64 -10.67
C LEU A 216 -6.74 8.74 -11.75
N VAL A 217 -8.03 8.72 -11.39
CA VAL A 217 -9.14 8.99 -12.34
C VAL A 217 -9.37 10.46 -12.64
N GLY A 218 -8.68 11.36 -11.93
CA GLY A 218 -8.84 12.80 -12.07
C GLY A 218 -10.05 13.38 -11.35
N ASP A 219 -10.65 12.66 -10.42
CA ASP A 219 -11.64 13.22 -9.50
C ASP A 219 -10.96 13.94 -8.33
N TRP A 220 -10.19 14.97 -8.66
CA TRP A 220 -9.50 15.79 -7.68
C TRP A 220 -10.47 16.64 -6.84
N GLU A 221 -11.65 16.96 -7.38
CA GLU A 221 -12.70 17.70 -6.67
C GLU A 221 -13.31 16.86 -5.55
N GLY A 222 -13.71 15.62 -5.85
CA GLY A 222 -14.20 14.68 -4.85
C GLY A 222 -13.14 14.31 -3.83
N ALA A 223 -11.86 14.26 -4.21
CA ALA A 223 -10.76 14.05 -3.28
C ALA A 223 -10.59 15.25 -2.32
N LEU A 224 -10.61 16.48 -2.86
CA LEU A 224 -10.55 17.70 -2.05
C LEU A 224 -11.75 17.79 -1.10
N ASP A 225 -12.95 17.41 -1.56
CA ASP A 225 -14.15 17.50 -0.74
C ASP A 225 -14.10 16.58 0.48
N LYS A 226 -13.70 15.31 0.30
CA LYS A 226 -13.47 14.40 1.43
C LYS A 226 -12.37 14.92 2.37
N ALA A 227 -11.27 15.44 1.83
CA ALA A 227 -10.17 15.98 2.64
C ALA A 227 -10.58 17.19 3.50
N LYS A 228 -11.61 17.96 3.14
CA LYS A 228 -12.11 19.09 3.97
C LYS A 228 -12.69 18.61 5.30
N GLY A 229 -13.27 17.41 5.34
CA GLY A 229 -13.91 16.84 6.52
C GLY A 229 -12.93 16.34 7.59
N GLU A 230 -11.67 16.12 7.22
CA GLU A 230 -10.65 15.56 8.10
C GLU A 230 -10.17 16.53 9.19
N PRO A 231 -9.77 16.02 10.37
CA PRO A 231 -9.16 16.84 11.39
C PRO A 231 -7.80 17.39 10.92
N PRO A 232 -7.40 18.58 11.41
CA PRO A 232 -6.14 19.21 11.04
C PRO A 232 -4.90 18.49 11.60
N LEU A 233 -5.07 17.66 12.64
CA LEU A 233 -4.03 16.82 13.24
C LEU A 233 -4.16 15.38 12.74
N GLY A 234 -3.11 14.58 12.90
CA GLY A 234 -3.14 13.15 12.55
C GLY A 234 -2.61 12.80 11.15
N TRP A 235 -1.97 13.72 10.41
CA TRP A 235 -1.41 13.34 9.08
C TRP A 235 -0.22 12.38 9.15
N SER A 236 0.22 11.99 10.35
CA SER A 236 1.26 10.98 10.52
C SER A 236 0.67 9.56 10.53
N SER A 237 -0.63 9.37 10.78
CA SER A 237 -1.24 8.05 10.98
C SER A 237 -1.72 7.36 9.68
N GLY A 238 -1.27 7.85 8.51
CA GLY A 238 -1.58 7.30 7.20
C GLY A 238 -3.03 7.48 6.70
N ASP A 239 -4.02 7.44 7.59
CA ASP A 239 -5.44 7.46 7.22
C ASP A 239 -6.04 8.84 6.99
N ASN A 240 -5.35 9.91 7.41
CA ASN A 240 -5.86 11.26 7.22
C ASN A 240 -5.68 11.68 5.76
N LEU A 241 -6.80 11.86 5.05
CA LEU A 241 -6.82 12.13 3.61
C LEU A 241 -6.05 13.40 3.21
N GLN A 242 -5.99 14.39 4.09
CA GLN A 242 -5.26 15.63 3.81
C GLN A 242 -3.76 15.38 3.60
N ALA A 243 -3.22 14.32 4.21
CA ALA A 243 -1.80 13.94 4.13
C ALA A 243 -1.33 13.61 2.70
N LEU A 244 -2.25 13.12 1.86
CA LEU A 244 -2.03 12.81 0.45
C LEU A 244 -2.59 13.90 -0.46
N VAL A 245 -3.86 14.25 -0.26
CA VAL A 245 -4.61 15.12 -1.18
C VAL A 245 -4.02 16.54 -1.22
N ILE A 246 -3.73 17.12 -0.06
CA ILE A 246 -3.30 18.53 0.02
C ILE A 246 -1.94 18.75 -0.67
N PRO A 247 -0.89 17.96 -0.40
CA PRO A 247 0.40 18.09 -1.10
C PRO A 247 0.31 17.90 -2.62
N VAL A 248 -0.48 16.93 -3.08
CA VAL A 248 -0.66 16.67 -4.52
C VAL A 248 -1.36 17.85 -5.21
N LEU A 249 -2.47 18.35 -4.65
CA LEU A 249 -3.19 19.49 -5.22
C LEU A 249 -2.39 20.78 -5.14
N MET A 250 -1.67 21.01 -4.05
CA MET A 250 -0.80 22.17 -3.89
C MET A 250 0.31 22.18 -4.95
N SER A 251 0.92 21.01 -5.20
CA SER A 251 1.93 20.83 -6.24
C SER A 251 1.35 21.01 -7.65
N TRP A 252 0.15 20.46 -7.90
CA TRP A 252 -0.54 20.64 -9.17
C TRP A 252 -0.88 22.10 -9.45
N PHE A 253 -1.46 22.80 -8.47
CA PHE A 253 -1.73 24.24 -8.58
C PHE A 253 -0.46 25.06 -8.75
N ALA A 254 0.67 24.58 -8.22
CA ALA A 254 1.96 25.21 -8.43
C ALA A 254 2.59 24.92 -9.81
N GLY A 255 1.98 24.06 -10.64
CA GLY A 255 2.39 23.77 -12.01
C GLY A 255 2.95 22.36 -12.24
N TRP A 256 3.11 21.53 -11.21
CA TRP A 256 3.54 20.15 -11.38
C TRP A 256 2.48 19.31 -12.10
N PRO A 257 2.83 18.39 -13.01
CA PRO A 257 4.19 17.98 -13.42
C PRO A 257 4.77 18.76 -14.61
N GLY A 258 4.16 19.88 -15.02
CA GLY A 258 4.59 20.67 -16.18
C GLY A 258 5.68 21.71 -15.86
N ALA A 259 5.84 22.09 -14.60
CA ALA A 259 6.82 23.06 -14.13
C ALA A 259 7.62 22.51 -12.93
N GLU A 260 8.82 23.07 -12.74
CA GLU A 260 9.64 22.81 -11.57
C GLU A 260 9.00 23.43 -10.32
N LEU A 261 9.02 22.68 -9.22
CA LEU A 261 8.47 23.12 -7.93
C LEU A 261 9.57 23.80 -7.11
N GLY A 262 9.17 24.75 -6.27
CA GLY A 262 10.06 25.27 -5.24
C GLY A 262 10.55 24.17 -4.28
N PRO A 263 11.63 24.43 -3.52
CA PRO A 263 12.26 23.43 -2.68
C PRO A 263 11.33 22.91 -1.58
N ASN A 264 10.49 23.77 -0.97
CA ASN A 264 9.58 23.34 0.08
C ASN A 264 8.43 22.50 -0.47
N LEU A 265 7.87 22.85 -1.64
CA LEU A 265 6.88 22.04 -2.32
C LEU A 265 7.46 20.69 -2.77
N THR A 266 8.68 20.68 -3.28
CA THR A 266 9.38 19.46 -3.69
C THR A 266 9.57 18.53 -2.49
N GLU A 267 10.07 19.04 -1.38
CA GLU A 267 10.25 18.26 -0.15
C GLU A 267 8.92 17.73 0.38
N LEU A 268 7.87 18.58 0.45
CA LEU A 268 6.55 18.18 0.90
C LEU A 268 5.97 17.06 0.02
N LEU A 269 6.05 17.20 -1.30
CA LEU A 269 5.55 16.21 -2.25
C LEU A 269 6.32 14.88 -2.16
N ASN A 270 7.64 14.94 -1.96
CA ASN A 270 8.46 13.74 -1.77
C ASN A 270 8.11 13.01 -0.46
N GLN A 271 7.94 13.74 0.65
CA GLN A 271 7.47 13.15 1.91
C GLN A 271 6.09 12.51 1.76
N THR A 272 5.20 13.06 0.93
CA THR A 272 3.91 12.44 0.64
C THR A 272 4.04 11.10 -0.06
N PHE A 273 4.91 10.99 -1.08
CA PHE A 273 5.07 9.74 -1.80
C PHE A 273 5.85 8.67 -1.03
N LEU A 274 6.86 9.04 -0.24
CA LEU A 274 7.64 8.10 0.56
C LEU A 274 6.77 7.30 1.55
N ARG A 275 5.63 7.85 1.99
CA ARG A 275 4.67 7.12 2.83
C ARG A 275 4.06 5.90 2.16
N ALA A 276 4.02 5.86 0.82
CA ALA A 276 3.58 4.68 0.11
C ALA A 276 4.57 3.52 0.24
N ASP A 277 5.87 3.81 0.43
CA ASP A 277 6.89 2.77 0.66
C ASP A 277 6.85 2.27 2.11
N GLU A 278 6.59 3.15 3.09
CA GLU A 278 6.47 2.80 4.51
C GLU A 278 5.40 1.74 4.81
N TRP A 279 4.47 1.48 3.88
CA TRP A 279 3.36 0.53 4.06
C TRP A 279 3.56 -0.84 3.42
N GLU A 280 4.51 -1.01 2.49
CA GLU A 280 4.47 -2.18 1.60
C GLU A 280 5.78 -2.96 1.51
N GLU A 281 6.94 -2.30 1.40
CA GLU A 281 8.20 -3.02 1.09
C GLU A 281 9.44 -2.28 1.59
N LYS A 282 10.55 -3.02 1.75
CA LYS A 282 11.87 -2.46 2.12
C LYS A 282 12.55 -1.68 0.98
N GLU A 283 12.01 -1.69 -0.25
CA GLU A 283 12.59 -0.98 -1.41
C GLU A 283 11.68 0.16 -1.93
N PRO A 284 12.23 1.36 -2.21
CA PRO A 284 11.46 2.55 -2.57
C PRO A 284 10.98 2.55 -4.04
N ARG A 285 10.23 1.53 -4.44
CA ARG A 285 9.68 1.41 -5.81
C ARG A 285 8.26 1.96 -5.90
N THR A 286 7.44 1.80 -4.85
CA THR A 286 6.03 2.22 -4.88
C THR A 286 5.91 3.74 -4.98
N SER A 287 6.67 4.51 -4.19
CA SER A 287 6.65 5.97 -4.20
C SER A 287 6.99 6.56 -5.57
N ALA A 288 8.03 6.03 -6.23
CA ALA A 288 8.45 6.44 -7.56
C ALA A 288 7.38 6.13 -8.62
N ARG A 289 6.81 4.92 -8.57
CA ARG A 289 5.70 4.50 -9.45
C ARG A 289 4.47 5.37 -9.24
N LEU A 290 4.08 5.64 -8.00
CA LEU A 290 2.94 6.48 -7.66
C LEU A 290 3.12 7.91 -8.18
N ARG A 291 4.31 8.50 -7.97
CA ARG A 291 4.65 9.82 -8.51
C ARG A 291 4.53 9.86 -10.03
N ALA A 292 5.04 8.84 -10.73
CA ALA A 292 4.97 8.76 -12.18
C ALA A 292 3.52 8.59 -12.67
N ALA A 293 2.73 7.73 -12.03
CA ALA A 293 1.33 7.48 -12.36
C ALA A 293 0.48 8.74 -12.16
N LEU A 294 0.62 9.45 -11.04
CA LEU A 294 -0.09 10.70 -10.79
C LEU A 294 0.35 11.81 -11.74
N ALA A 295 1.65 11.92 -12.05
CA ALA A 295 2.11 12.86 -13.07
C ALA A 295 1.48 12.56 -14.45
N ALA A 296 1.30 11.30 -14.81
CA ALA A 296 0.60 10.93 -16.04
C ALA A 296 -0.89 11.29 -15.98
N ALA A 297 -1.57 10.97 -14.87
CA ALA A 297 -2.99 11.25 -14.66
C ALA A 297 -3.29 12.76 -14.67
N ILE A 298 -2.48 13.57 -13.98
CA ILE A 298 -2.67 15.02 -13.84
C ILE A 298 -2.66 15.75 -15.18
N ARG A 299 -1.87 15.27 -16.15
CA ARG A 299 -1.86 15.85 -17.51
C ARG A 299 -3.20 15.71 -18.22
N LEU A 300 -4.04 14.78 -17.78
CA LEU A 300 -5.39 14.52 -18.31
C LEU A 300 -6.49 15.13 -17.43
N TRP A 301 -6.14 15.70 -16.26
CA TRP A 301 -7.13 16.31 -15.39
C TRP A 301 -7.76 17.53 -16.04
N ARG A 302 -9.06 17.68 -15.83
CA ARG A 302 -9.76 18.91 -16.19
C ARG A 302 -9.42 19.99 -15.16
N ALA A 303 -8.75 21.05 -15.60
CA ALA A 303 -8.52 22.21 -14.76
C ALA A 303 -9.87 22.86 -14.36
N PRO A 304 -10.00 23.37 -13.13
CA PRO A 304 -11.20 24.11 -12.74
C PRO A 304 -11.36 25.38 -13.59
N SER A 305 -12.61 25.74 -13.88
CA SER A 305 -12.92 27.02 -14.55
C SER A 305 -12.45 28.23 -13.76
N ASP A 306 -12.52 28.13 -12.43
CA ASP A 306 -12.00 29.10 -11.47
C ASP A 306 -11.13 28.38 -10.43
N ILE A 307 -9.82 28.58 -10.55
CA ILE A 307 -8.85 27.96 -9.65
C ILE A 307 -8.76 28.66 -8.29
N SER A 308 -9.31 29.86 -8.14
CA SER A 308 -9.16 30.66 -6.92
C SER A 308 -9.73 29.97 -5.69
N LYS A 309 -10.95 29.41 -5.80
CA LYS A 309 -11.64 28.72 -4.71
C LYS A 309 -10.94 27.43 -4.26
N PRO A 310 -10.58 26.48 -5.16
CA PRO A 310 -9.80 25.31 -4.76
C PRO A 310 -8.45 25.68 -4.13
N LEU A 311 -7.75 26.67 -4.70
CA LEU A 311 -6.45 27.13 -4.21
C LEU A 311 -6.57 27.70 -2.79
N GLU A 312 -7.56 28.58 -2.55
CA GLU A 312 -7.84 29.14 -1.22
C GLU A 312 -8.19 28.03 -0.22
N THR A 313 -8.98 27.04 -0.63
CA THR A 313 -9.36 25.90 0.21
C THR A 313 -8.13 25.10 0.64
N VAL A 314 -7.25 24.76 -0.30
CA VAL A 314 -5.99 24.05 -0.04
C VAL A 314 -5.10 24.84 0.92
N ALA A 315 -4.95 26.16 0.71
CA ALA A 315 -4.20 27.04 1.61
C ALA A 315 -4.82 27.07 3.01
N LYS A 316 -6.14 27.21 3.12
CA LYS A 316 -6.87 27.28 4.40
C LYS A 316 -6.73 26.00 5.21
N ILE A 317 -6.90 24.83 4.58
CA ILE A 317 -6.72 23.53 5.26
C ILE A 317 -5.28 23.40 5.78
N SER A 318 -4.31 23.75 4.94
CA SER A 318 -2.88 23.70 5.29
C SER A 318 -2.56 24.59 6.49
N LEU A 319 -2.98 25.86 6.47
CA LEU A 319 -2.72 26.80 7.56
C LEU A 319 -3.50 26.47 8.83
N LYS A 320 -4.70 25.87 8.72
CA LYS A 320 -5.44 25.33 9.88
C LYS A 320 -4.63 24.25 10.60
N ARG A 321 -3.96 23.35 9.86
CA ARG A 321 -3.04 22.36 10.42
C ARG A 321 -1.84 23.00 11.09
N VAL A 322 -1.20 23.96 10.44
CA VAL A 322 -0.05 24.70 11.02
C VAL A 322 -0.45 25.28 12.38
N ASN A 323 -1.58 25.97 12.45
CA ASN A 323 -2.07 26.55 13.70
C ASN A 323 -2.35 25.47 14.75
N ALA A 324 -3.04 24.39 14.39
CA ALA A 324 -3.35 23.31 15.32
C ALA A 324 -2.09 22.68 15.95
N ILE A 325 -1.05 22.43 15.14
CA ILE A 325 0.24 21.89 15.63
C ILE A 325 0.90 22.85 16.63
N VAL A 326 0.93 24.14 16.30
CA VAL A 326 1.63 25.15 17.11
C VAL A 326 0.87 25.44 18.41
N GLU A 327 -0.46 25.54 18.33
CA GLU A 327 -1.36 25.77 19.46
C GLU A 327 -1.36 24.59 20.44
N ALA A 328 -1.39 23.35 19.93
CA ALA A 328 -1.27 22.13 20.73
C ALA A 328 0.17 21.84 21.22
N GLN A 329 1.14 22.71 20.92
CA GLN A 329 2.53 22.61 21.37
C GLN A 329 3.27 21.33 20.97
N HIS A 330 2.93 20.75 19.82
CA HIS A 330 3.66 19.60 19.28
C HIS A 330 5.01 20.04 18.69
N ARG A 331 5.99 20.32 19.57
CA ARG A 331 7.29 20.88 19.19
C ARG A 331 8.05 20.02 18.17
N GLY A 332 7.94 18.69 18.28
CA GLY A 332 8.51 17.73 17.31
C GLY A 332 7.80 17.69 15.94
N ALA A 333 6.87 18.60 15.69
CA ALA A 333 6.21 18.78 14.39
C ALA A 333 6.29 20.23 13.88
N TYR A 334 7.06 21.10 14.53
CA TYR A 334 7.19 22.50 14.13
C TYR A 334 7.88 22.68 12.78
N ASP A 335 8.85 21.83 12.47
CA ASP A 335 9.53 21.74 11.17
C ASP A 335 8.52 21.41 10.05
N ARG A 336 7.66 20.41 10.28
CA ARG A 336 6.60 19.99 9.34
C ARG A 336 5.53 21.06 9.17
N ALA A 337 5.17 21.77 10.24
CA ALA A 337 4.26 22.90 10.18
C ALA A 337 4.87 24.07 9.38
N ALA A 338 6.15 24.36 9.59
CA ALA A 338 6.85 25.40 8.83
C ALA A 338 7.03 25.05 7.35
N LEU A 339 7.34 23.78 7.05
CA LEU A 339 7.38 23.25 5.68
C LEU A 339 6.03 23.46 4.97
N LEU A 340 4.93 23.08 5.62
CA LEU A 340 3.58 23.24 5.06
C LEU A 340 3.21 24.71 4.81
N ALA A 341 3.56 25.62 5.73
CA ALA A 341 3.36 27.05 5.54
C ALA A 341 4.19 27.61 4.35
N ALA A 342 5.44 27.18 4.23
CA ALA A 342 6.31 27.61 3.13
C ALA A 342 5.84 27.05 1.79
N ALA A 343 5.33 25.82 1.75
CA ALA A 343 4.73 25.23 0.56
C ALA A 343 3.49 26.01 0.08
N VAL A 344 2.63 26.46 1.01
CA VAL A 344 1.50 27.36 0.67
C VAL A 344 2.02 28.67 0.04
N ALA A 345 3.08 29.25 0.60
CA ALA A 345 3.68 30.48 0.06
C ALA A 345 4.29 30.25 -1.34
N GLU A 346 4.98 29.14 -1.58
CA GLU A 346 5.51 28.79 -2.89
C GLU A 346 4.41 28.56 -3.94
N MET A 347 3.32 27.88 -3.56
CA MET A 347 2.15 27.72 -4.43
C MET A 347 1.56 29.08 -4.82
N GLN A 348 1.51 30.04 -3.91
CA GLN A 348 1.03 31.39 -4.22
C GLN A 348 1.99 32.14 -5.16
N ARG A 349 3.30 32.03 -4.94
CA ARG A 349 4.31 32.67 -5.80
C ARG A 349 4.27 32.16 -7.23
N SER A 350 4.14 30.86 -7.44
CA SER A 350 4.07 30.28 -8.80
C SER A 350 2.81 30.72 -9.57
N ARG A 351 1.82 31.31 -8.88
CA ARG A 351 0.64 31.96 -9.47
C ARG A 351 0.76 33.48 -9.57
N GLY A 352 1.95 34.04 -9.39
CA GLY A 352 2.22 35.47 -9.46
C GLY A 352 1.76 36.26 -8.23
N LYS A 353 1.35 35.59 -7.15
CA LYS A 353 0.78 36.21 -5.94
C LYS A 353 1.84 36.38 -4.84
N ALA A 354 2.92 37.09 -5.16
CA ALA A 354 4.05 37.28 -4.25
C ALA A 354 3.65 37.98 -2.92
N ALA A 355 2.72 38.94 -2.98
CA ALA A 355 2.20 39.61 -1.79
C ALA A 355 1.42 38.65 -0.87
N GLU A 356 0.59 37.77 -1.43
CA GLU A 356 -0.15 36.75 -0.66
C GLU A 356 0.82 35.73 -0.03
N ALA A 357 1.87 35.34 -0.75
CA ALA A 357 2.92 34.46 -0.23
C ALA A 357 3.65 35.07 0.98
N GLU A 358 3.95 36.37 0.94
CA GLU A 358 4.58 37.07 2.05
C GLU A 358 3.65 37.28 3.25
N ALA A 359 2.36 37.48 2.98
CA ALA A 359 1.33 37.60 4.01
C ALA A 359 1.24 36.34 4.88
N VAL A 360 1.37 35.13 4.29
CA VAL A 360 1.39 33.85 5.04
C VAL A 360 2.43 33.87 6.17
N PHE A 361 3.66 34.27 5.86
CA PHE A 361 4.73 34.32 6.86
C PHE A 361 4.49 35.41 7.91
N THR A 362 4.06 36.59 7.46
CA THR A 362 3.81 37.74 8.36
C THR A 362 2.70 37.42 9.35
N GLU A 363 1.61 36.81 8.89
CA GLU A 363 0.48 36.41 9.73
C GLU A 363 0.92 35.37 10.78
N LEU A 364 1.61 34.29 10.35
CA LEU A 364 2.06 33.24 11.28
C LEU A 364 3.06 33.74 12.32
N LEU A 365 4.01 34.59 11.91
CA LEU A 365 5.00 35.18 12.83
C LEU A 365 4.36 36.15 13.84
N THR A 366 3.29 36.84 13.43
CA THR A 366 2.51 37.74 14.30
C THR A 366 1.65 36.95 15.27
N ARG A 367 0.88 35.98 14.77
CA ARG A 367 -0.02 35.13 15.57
C ARG A 367 0.74 34.31 16.61
N HIS A 368 1.89 33.75 16.23
CA HIS A 368 2.70 32.89 17.08
C HIS A 368 3.96 33.60 17.61
N ASN A 369 3.84 34.90 17.92
CA ASN A 369 4.97 35.76 18.30
C ASN A 369 5.79 35.24 19.51
N ARG A 370 5.15 34.53 20.44
CA ARG A 370 5.74 33.92 21.65
C ARG A 370 6.35 32.52 21.42
N LYS A 371 6.25 31.93 20.22
CA LYS A 371 6.73 30.58 19.92
C LYS A 371 8.09 30.63 19.19
N SER A 372 9.16 30.91 19.92
CA SER A 372 10.51 31.12 19.35
C SER A 372 11.03 29.97 18.50
N ALA A 373 10.83 28.72 18.91
CA ALA A 373 11.22 27.54 18.14
C ALA A 373 10.54 27.49 16.77
N PHE A 374 9.20 27.59 16.74
CA PHE A 374 8.44 27.63 15.49
C PHE A 374 8.81 28.81 14.58
N LYS A 375 9.07 29.99 15.17
CA LYS A 375 9.52 31.17 14.40
C LYS A 375 10.86 30.93 13.70
N SER A 376 11.75 30.16 14.33
CA SER A 376 13.06 29.83 13.75
C SER A 376 12.89 28.91 12.53
N GLU A 377 12.04 27.89 12.65
CA GLU A 377 11.68 27.01 11.52
C GLU A 377 11.04 27.79 10.36
N ILE A 378 10.09 28.68 10.64
CA ILE A 378 9.44 29.51 9.62
C ILE A 378 10.45 30.39 8.88
N LYS A 379 11.39 31.01 9.59
CA LYS A 379 12.44 31.84 8.98
C LYS A 379 13.38 31.02 8.09
N ALA A 380 13.77 29.82 8.55
CA ALA A 380 14.63 28.92 7.78
C ALA A 380 13.94 28.49 6.47
N ARG A 381 12.68 28.02 6.55
CA ARG A 381 11.88 27.59 5.39
C ARG A 381 11.61 28.73 4.41
N ARG A 382 11.32 29.94 4.92
CA ARG A 382 11.18 31.15 4.11
C ARG A 382 12.45 31.48 3.34
N ALA A 383 13.62 31.42 3.99
CA ALA A 383 14.89 31.72 3.36
C ALA A 383 15.26 30.70 2.27
N ALA A 384 14.92 29.42 2.48
CA ALA A 384 15.11 28.37 1.47
C ALA A 384 14.31 28.65 0.19
N GLY A 385 13.03 29.03 0.31
CA GLY A 385 12.13 29.27 -0.84
C GLY A 385 12.30 30.62 -1.56
N VAL A 386 13.31 31.42 -1.21
CA VAL A 386 13.67 32.68 -1.93
C VAL A 386 14.93 32.50 -2.78
N LYS A 387 15.72 31.45 -2.52
CA LYS A 387 16.98 31.15 -3.24
C LYS A 387 16.78 30.30 -4.50
N SER A 388 15.56 29.85 -4.75
CA SER A 388 15.07 29.18 -5.98
C SER A 388 14.30 30.16 -6.83
#